data_AF-A0A941SNX9-F1
#
_entry.id   AF-A0A941SNX9-F1
#
_cell.length_a   1.000
_cell.length_b   1.000
_cell.length_c   1.000
_cell.angle_alpha   90.00
_cell.angle_beta   90.00
_cell.angle_gamma   90.00
#
_symmetry.space_group_name_H-M   'P 1'
#
loop_
_entity.id
_entity.type
_entity.pdbx_description
1 polymer ?
#
loop_
_entity_poly.entity_id
_entity_poly.type
_entity_poly.pdbx_seq_one_letter_code
_entity_poly.pdbx_strand_id
1 'polypeptide(L)'
;MAMYMLMPKIPGSTTAKGDEQWISLFSLSCDAGRKIETAPGRVNDRIHSDALGSEMEIFKPIDQSSPLLFSEACGGSAIPQVKIDICHSSTDGFVMYMQYILSHVMVSSYHAHIDEVDGHYELITLNYTDVEMSLIPQDASGQLESPIKAQAQVGCWPHLATFIAQKIRAKTSDGFNLFVATVYGEAGGVHYGREAAWRAIGSVIINRINSGIWRRYYSSDDIIKHTGFNASLTQIKSIGIK
;
A
#
# COMPACT_ATOMS: atom_id res chain seq x y z
N MET A 1 -23.35 -15.74 -14.44
CA MET A 1 -22.35 -15.19 -13.49
C MET A 1 -22.43 -13.68 -13.57
N ALA A 2 -22.32 -13.01 -12.44
CA ALA A 2 -22.31 -11.56 -12.35
C ALA A 2 -21.18 -11.13 -11.42
N MET A 3 -20.59 -9.97 -11.68
CA MET A 3 -19.49 -9.42 -10.90
C MET A 3 -19.80 -7.97 -10.57
N TYR A 4 -19.63 -7.63 -9.31
CA TYR A 4 -19.96 -6.31 -8.78
C TYR A 4 -18.79 -5.76 -7.98
N MET A 5 -18.52 -4.47 -8.14
CA MET A 5 -17.47 -3.77 -7.41
C MET A 5 -18.06 -2.61 -6.62
N LEU A 6 -17.77 -2.59 -5.33
CA LEU A 6 -18.05 -1.47 -4.43
C LEU A 6 -16.80 -0.63 -4.26
N MET A 7 -16.90 0.62 -4.71
CA MET A 7 -15.86 1.63 -4.56
C MET A 7 -16.44 2.83 -3.79
N PRO A 8 -15.93 3.15 -2.59
CA PRO A 8 -16.43 4.28 -1.81
C PRO A 8 -16.43 5.57 -2.62
N LYS A 9 -17.54 6.34 -2.52
CA LYS A 9 -17.76 7.62 -3.22
C LYS A 9 -17.98 7.52 -4.73
N ILE A 10 -17.94 6.32 -5.32
CA ILE A 10 -18.19 6.10 -6.74
C ILE A 10 -19.40 5.16 -6.88
N PRO A 11 -20.62 5.71 -6.99
CA PRO A 11 -21.80 4.89 -7.20
C PRO A 11 -21.82 4.31 -8.62
N GLY A 12 -22.07 3.01 -8.73
CA GLY A 12 -22.35 2.31 -9.98
C GLY A 12 -23.84 2.23 -10.29
N SER A 13 -24.18 1.57 -11.39
CA SER A 13 -25.55 1.54 -11.97
C SER A 13 -26.36 0.28 -11.64
N THR A 14 -25.83 -0.63 -10.82
CA THR A 14 -26.46 -1.93 -10.53
C THR A 14 -27.72 -1.84 -9.67
N THR A 15 -28.74 -2.64 -10.01
CA THR A 15 -30.02 -2.77 -9.27
C THR A 15 -30.23 -4.16 -8.65
N ALA A 16 -29.19 -5.01 -8.65
CA ALA A 16 -29.23 -6.33 -8.06
C ALA A 16 -29.44 -6.25 -6.54
N LYS A 17 -30.37 -7.05 -6.01
CA LYS A 17 -30.64 -7.11 -4.57
C LYS A 17 -29.39 -7.58 -3.82
N GLY A 18 -28.89 -6.77 -2.88
CA GLY A 18 -27.67 -7.02 -2.13
C GLY A 18 -26.50 -6.13 -2.57
N ASP A 19 -26.42 -5.84 -3.87
CA ASP A 19 -25.32 -5.09 -4.50
C ASP A 19 -25.86 -3.83 -5.21
N GLU A 20 -26.81 -3.15 -4.57
CA GLU A 20 -27.45 -1.96 -5.12
C GLU A 20 -26.46 -0.80 -5.20
N GLN A 21 -26.42 -0.12 -6.36
CA GLN A 21 -25.47 0.96 -6.66
C GLN A 21 -24.01 0.52 -6.76
N TRP A 22 -23.74 -0.77 -6.93
CA TRP A 22 -22.39 -1.26 -7.21
C TRP A 22 -22.08 -1.14 -8.70
N ILE A 23 -20.80 -1.15 -9.02
CA ILE A 23 -20.31 -1.07 -10.39
C ILE A 23 -20.33 -2.48 -10.98
N SER A 24 -21.04 -2.68 -12.09
CA SER A 24 -21.08 -3.98 -12.79
C SER A 24 -19.78 -4.20 -13.57
N LEU A 25 -19.21 -5.40 -13.48
CA LEU A 25 -17.96 -5.77 -14.17
C LEU A 25 -18.20 -6.87 -15.22
N PHE A 26 -17.38 -6.87 -16.27
CA PHE A 26 -17.32 -7.93 -17.30
C PHE A 26 -16.26 -8.98 -17.00
N SER A 27 -15.10 -8.57 -16.53
CA SER A 27 -14.01 -9.47 -16.15
C SER A 27 -13.05 -8.80 -15.19
N LEU A 28 -12.28 -9.65 -14.50
CA LEU A 28 -11.24 -9.29 -13.57
C LEU A 28 -10.06 -10.24 -13.78
N SER A 29 -8.86 -9.69 -13.84
CA SER A 29 -7.60 -10.43 -13.87
C SER A 29 -6.64 -9.90 -12.80
N CYS A 30 -6.01 -10.83 -12.09
CA CYS A 30 -4.91 -10.54 -11.18
C CYS A 30 -3.94 -11.72 -11.19
N ASP A 31 -2.66 -11.40 -11.18
CA ASP A 31 -1.57 -12.36 -11.24
C ASP A 31 -0.66 -12.18 -10.03
N ALA A 32 -0.16 -13.28 -9.48
CA ALA A 32 0.83 -13.24 -8.42
C ALA A 32 1.95 -14.22 -8.73
N GLY A 33 3.19 -13.72 -8.72
CA GLY A 33 4.36 -14.49 -9.06
C GLY A 33 5.50 -14.23 -8.10
N ARG A 34 6.38 -15.21 -7.93
CA ARG A 34 7.68 -15.02 -7.29
C ARG A 34 8.73 -15.80 -8.04
N LYS A 35 9.93 -15.23 -8.19
CA LYS A 35 11.06 -15.97 -8.73
C LYS A 35 11.60 -16.90 -7.65
N ILE A 36 11.66 -18.20 -7.96
CA ILE A 36 12.26 -19.23 -7.10
C ILE A 36 13.40 -19.86 -7.90
N GLU A 37 14.59 -19.86 -7.32
CA GLU A 37 15.78 -20.48 -7.92
C GLU A 37 16.19 -21.70 -7.11
N THR A 38 16.46 -22.80 -7.81
CA THR A 38 16.99 -24.04 -7.22
C THR A 38 18.34 -24.34 -7.83
N ALA A 39 19.42 -24.07 -7.10
CA ALA A 39 20.76 -24.36 -7.56
C ALA A 39 21.04 -25.88 -7.51
N PRO A 40 21.85 -26.44 -8.44
CA PRO A 40 22.25 -27.84 -8.40
C PRO A 40 22.88 -28.20 -7.04
N GLY A 41 22.42 -29.30 -6.43
CA GLY A 41 22.88 -29.75 -5.11
C GLY A 41 22.25 -29.05 -3.90
N ARG A 42 21.36 -28.05 -4.09
CA ARG A 42 20.61 -27.36 -3.02
C ARG A 42 19.09 -27.54 -3.18
N VAL A 43 18.65 -28.79 -3.24
CA VAL A 43 17.21 -29.14 -3.39
C VAL A 43 16.39 -28.74 -2.16
N ASN A 44 17.00 -28.80 -0.98
CA ASN A 44 16.37 -28.45 0.29
C ASN A 44 16.47 -26.95 0.63
N ASP A 45 17.43 -26.23 0.05
CA ASP A 45 17.67 -24.80 0.31
C ASP A 45 17.42 -23.96 -0.95
N ARG A 46 16.14 -23.77 -1.28
CA ARG A 46 15.72 -22.92 -2.41
C ARG A 46 15.78 -21.45 -2.03
N ILE A 47 16.28 -20.62 -2.93
CA ILE A 47 16.29 -19.16 -2.75
C ILE A 47 15.04 -18.62 -3.42
N HIS A 48 14.30 -17.76 -2.71
CA HIS A 48 13.13 -17.09 -3.27
C HIS A 48 13.30 -15.58 -3.23
N SER A 49 12.72 -14.93 -4.22
CA SER A 49 12.44 -13.49 -4.19
C SER A 49 11.14 -13.21 -3.42
N ASP A 50 10.93 -11.96 -3.05
CA ASP A 50 9.63 -11.50 -2.55
C ASP A 50 8.57 -11.69 -3.63
N ALA A 51 7.34 -11.99 -3.20
CA ALA A 51 6.23 -12.11 -4.15
C ALA A 51 5.91 -10.74 -4.73
N LEU A 52 5.79 -10.69 -6.06
CA LEU A 52 5.26 -9.54 -6.78
C LEU A 52 3.84 -9.92 -7.18
N GLY A 53 2.85 -9.18 -6.69
CA GLY A 53 1.51 -9.25 -7.27
C GLY A 53 1.37 -8.15 -8.31
N SER A 54 0.65 -8.49 -9.37
CA SER A 54 0.24 -7.55 -10.38
C SER A 54 -0.84 -6.61 -9.82
N GLU A 55 -0.99 -5.50 -10.49
CA GLU A 55 -2.20 -4.70 -10.36
C GLU A 55 -3.41 -5.52 -10.83
N MET A 56 -4.59 -5.14 -10.36
CA MET A 56 -5.82 -5.81 -10.73
C MET A 56 -6.43 -5.09 -11.93
N GLU A 57 -6.55 -5.79 -13.04
CA GLU A 57 -7.15 -5.28 -14.27
C GLU A 57 -8.63 -5.62 -14.27
N ILE A 58 -9.46 -4.62 -14.50
CA ILE A 58 -10.92 -4.70 -14.45
C ILE A 58 -11.50 -4.18 -15.75
N PHE A 59 -12.34 -4.99 -16.38
CA PHE A 59 -13.14 -4.57 -17.53
C PHE A 59 -14.57 -4.33 -17.10
N LYS A 60 -15.14 -3.20 -17.50
CA LYS A 60 -16.56 -2.86 -17.25
C LYS A 60 -17.20 -2.14 -18.43
N PRO A 61 -18.53 -2.16 -18.55
CA PRO A 61 -19.24 -1.27 -19.47
C PRO A 61 -19.09 0.18 -19.03
N ILE A 62 -19.22 1.11 -19.97
CA ILE A 62 -19.33 2.54 -19.64
C ILE A 62 -20.65 2.78 -18.89
N ASP A 63 -20.57 3.44 -17.74
CA ASP A 63 -21.74 3.77 -16.92
C ASP A 63 -21.52 5.09 -16.16
N GLN A 64 -22.41 5.42 -15.22
CA GLN A 64 -22.31 6.65 -14.44
C GLN A 64 -21.04 6.77 -13.57
N SER A 65 -20.35 5.65 -13.30
CA SER A 65 -19.10 5.66 -12.54
C SER A 65 -17.89 6.09 -13.37
N SER A 66 -17.97 6.01 -14.71
CA SER A 66 -16.85 6.27 -15.62
C SER A 66 -16.19 7.65 -15.45
N PRO A 67 -16.92 8.77 -15.35
CA PRO A 67 -16.29 10.08 -15.14
C PRO A 67 -15.59 10.22 -13.78
N LEU A 68 -16.12 9.55 -12.75
CA LEU A 68 -15.54 9.55 -11.41
C LEU A 68 -14.27 8.72 -11.36
N LEU A 69 -14.27 7.56 -12.02
CA LEU A 69 -13.09 6.71 -12.18
C LEU A 69 -11.98 7.41 -12.96
N PHE A 70 -12.35 8.15 -14.02
CA PHE A 70 -11.40 8.99 -14.75
C PHE A 70 -10.80 10.09 -13.86
N SER A 71 -11.62 10.75 -13.04
CA SER A 71 -11.14 11.75 -12.08
C SER A 71 -10.18 11.13 -11.05
N GLU A 72 -10.47 9.94 -10.55
CA GLU A 72 -9.57 9.23 -9.62
C GLU A 72 -8.27 8.78 -10.30
N ALA A 73 -8.31 8.41 -11.59
CA ALA A 73 -7.10 8.08 -12.34
C ALA A 73 -6.18 9.31 -12.56
N CYS A 74 -6.75 10.50 -12.78
CA CYS A 74 -5.97 11.71 -13.04
C CYS A 74 -5.43 12.41 -11.78
N GLY A 75 -6.13 12.31 -10.65
CA GLY A 75 -5.77 13.05 -9.44
C GLY A 75 -6.36 12.47 -8.15
N GLY A 76 -6.76 11.21 -8.20
CA GLY A 76 -7.38 10.51 -7.09
C GLY A 76 -6.46 10.28 -5.91
N SER A 77 -7.08 10.04 -4.76
CA SER A 77 -6.39 9.68 -3.53
C SER A 77 -6.58 8.20 -3.21
N ALA A 78 -5.74 7.66 -2.33
CA ALA A 78 -5.90 6.27 -1.89
C ALA A 78 -7.29 6.04 -1.28
N ILE A 79 -8.03 5.11 -1.88
CA ILE A 79 -9.33 4.66 -1.44
C ILE A 79 -9.12 3.59 -0.37
N PRO A 80 -9.70 3.74 0.84
CA PRO A 80 -9.39 2.85 1.95
C PRO A 80 -9.65 1.37 1.66
N GLN A 81 -10.76 1.07 1.01
CA GLN A 81 -11.18 -0.30 0.73
C GLN A 81 -12.03 -0.36 -0.55
N VAL A 82 -11.78 -1.37 -1.38
CA VAL A 82 -12.63 -1.75 -2.53
C VAL A 82 -13.03 -3.21 -2.34
N LYS A 83 -14.30 -3.52 -2.57
CA LYS A 83 -14.82 -4.90 -2.50
C LYS A 83 -15.30 -5.34 -3.87
N ILE A 84 -15.01 -6.58 -4.24
CA ILE A 84 -15.45 -7.16 -5.50
C ILE A 84 -16.08 -8.51 -5.21
N ASP A 85 -17.36 -8.63 -5.55
CA ASP A 85 -18.16 -9.82 -5.31
C ASP A 85 -18.45 -10.50 -6.65
N ILE A 86 -18.20 -11.81 -6.68
CA ILE A 86 -18.44 -12.67 -7.83
C ILE A 86 -19.58 -13.61 -7.45
N CYS A 87 -20.66 -13.51 -8.22
CA CYS A 87 -21.91 -14.17 -7.95
C CYS A 87 -22.25 -15.15 -9.08
N HIS A 88 -22.74 -16.33 -8.73
CA HIS A 88 -23.35 -17.26 -9.69
C HIS A 88 -24.87 -17.13 -9.64
N SER A 89 -25.52 -17.55 -10.71
CA SER A 89 -26.98 -17.59 -10.79
C SER A 89 -27.52 -18.77 -9.99
N SER A 90 -28.44 -18.51 -9.08
CA SER A 90 -29.25 -19.48 -8.34
C SER A 90 -30.73 -19.26 -8.66
N THR A 91 -31.59 -20.19 -8.24
CA THR A 91 -33.04 -20.15 -8.46
C THR A 91 -33.69 -18.91 -7.83
N ASP A 92 -33.16 -18.46 -6.69
CA ASP A 92 -33.69 -17.33 -5.92
C ASP A 92 -32.98 -15.98 -6.21
N GLY A 93 -31.99 -15.97 -7.12
CA GLY A 93 -31.22 -14.77 -7.48
C GLY A 93 -29.73 -15.03 -7.63
N PHE A 94 -28.93 -13.99 -7.45
CA PHE A 94 -27.47 -14.09 -7.50
C PHE A 94 -26.91 -14.42 -6.12
N VAL A 95 -26.09 -15.46 -6.02
CA VAL A 95 -25.44 -15.87 -4.77
C VAL A 95 -23.93 -15.68 -4.93
N MET A 96 -23.35 -14.88 -4.04
CA MET A 96 -21.91 -14.65 -3.96
C MET A 96 -21.20 -15.95 -3.56
N TYR A 97 -20.19 -16.34 -4.32
CA TYR A 97 -19.34 -17.49 -3.99
C TYR A 97 -17.86 -17.12 -3.88
N MET A 98 -17.45 -15.96 -4.39
CA MET A 98 -16.07 -15.49 -4.29
C MET A 98 -16.04 -13.98 -4.07
N GLN A 99 -15.17 -13.52 -3.18
CA GLN A 99 -15.02 -12.10 -2.86
C GLN A 99 -13.55 -11.71 -2.75
N TYR A 100 -13.21 -10.57 -3.33
CA TYR A 100 -11.94 -9.87 -3.15
C TYR A 100 -12.15 -8.60 -2.33
N ILE A 101 -11.32 -8.40 -1.32
CA ILE A 101 -11.26 -7.15 -0.55
C ILE A 101 -9.86 -6.58 -0.71
N LEU A 102 -9.77 -5.41 -1.33
CA LEU A 102 -8.54 -4.68 -1.58
C LEU A 102 -8.43 -3.51 -0.61
N SER A 103 -7.23 -3.28 -0.05
CA SER A 103 -6.97 -2.17 0.88
C SER A 103 -5.98 -1.16 0.32
N HIS A 104 -6.23 0.12 0.61
CA HIS A 104 -5.47 1.28 0.10
C HIS A 104 -5.31 1.24 -1.41
N VAL A 105 -6.43 1.29 -2.10
CA VAL A 105 -6.52 1.15 -3.55
C VAL A 105 -6.30 2.50 -4.22
N MET A 106 -5.54 2.52 -5.30
CA MET A 106 -5.40 3.66 -6.20
C MET A 106 -5.69 3.21 -7.63
N VAL A 107 -6.35 4.07 -8.41
CA VAL A 107 -6.52 3.83 -9.85
C VAL A 107 -5.22 4.17 -10.54
N SER A 108 -4.50 3.16 -11.04
CA SER A 108 -3.20 3.34 -11.70
C SER A 108 -3.37 3.74 -13.17
N SER A 109 -4.38 3.19 -13.85
CA SER A 109 -4.72 3.56 -15.22
C SER A 109 -6.21 3.46 -15.50
N TYR A 110 -6.64 4.26 -16.48
CA TYR A 110 -7.99 4.26 -17.01
C TYR A 110 -7.93 4.33 -18.52
N HIS A 111 -8.59 3.39 -19.20
CA HIS A 111 -8.65 3.30 -20.64
C HIS A 111 -10.10 3.09 -21.09
N ALA A 112 -10.69 4.05 -21.77
CA ALA A 112 -12.01 3.91 -22.38
C ALA A 112 -11.87 3.47 -23.85
N HIS A 113 -12.64 2.46 -24.23
CA HIS A 113 -12.75 1.98 -25.61
C HIS A 113 -14.19 2.13 -26.08
N ILE A 114 -14.38 2.93 -27.13
CA ILE A 114 -15.69 3.24 -27.70
C ILE A 114 -15.62 2.82 -29.15
N ASP A 115 -16.29 1.72 -29.48
CA ASP A 115 -16.43 1.23 -30.84
C ASP A 115 -17.91 1.22 -31.24
N GLU A 116 -18.21 1.44 -32.52
CA GLU A 116 -19.55 1.35 -33.08
C GLU A 116 -20.04 -0.10 -33.24
N VAL A 117 -19.12 -1.06 -33.37
CA VAL A 117 -19.40 -2.46 -33.67
C VAL A 117 -19.29 -3.34 -32.42
N ASP A 118 -18.21 -3.20 -31.66
CA ASP A 118 -17.89 -4.06 -30.51
C ASP A 118 -18.41 -3.52 -29.16
N GLY A 119 -19.10 -2.39 -29.19
CA GLY A 119 -19.71 -1.76 -28.02
C GLY A 119 -18.78 -0.84 -27.24
N HIS A 120 -19.22 -0.45 -26.05
CA HIS A 120 -18.55 0.55 -25.22
C HIS A 120 -18.11 -0.06 -23.89
N TYR A 121 -16.80 -0.11 -23.67
CA TYR A 121 -16.21 -0.67 -22.46
C TYR A 121 -15.01 0.15 -22.00
N GLU A 122 -14.60 -0.06 -20.77
CA GLU A 122 -13.42 0.55 -20.18
C GLU A 122 -12.62 -0.49 -19.41
N LEU A 123 -11.30 -0.30 -19.45
CA LEU A 123 -10.30 -1.05 -18.71
C LEU A 123 -9.72 -0.13 -17.63
N ILE A 124 -9.82 -0.59 -16.39
CA ILE A 124 -9.35 0.11 -15.20
C ILE A 124 -8.32 -0.78 -14.53
N THR A 125 -7.20 -0.18 -14.16
CA THR A 125 -6.17 -0.90 -13.42
C THR A 125 -6.10 -0.34 -12.00
N LEU A 126 -6.20 -1.24 -11.02
CA LEU A 126 -6.19 -0.92 -9.60
C LEU A 126 -4.88 -1.39 -8.97
N ASN A 127 -4.14 -0.44 -8.42
CA ASN A 127 -3.03 -0.71 -7.52
C ASN A 127 -3.54 -0.80 -6.08
N TYR A 128 -3.03 -1.74 -5.29
CA TYR A 128 -3.46 -1.96 -3.91
C TYR A 128 -2.31 -2.47 -3.04
N THR A 129 -2.46 -2.35 -1.73
CA THR A 129 -1.43 -2.75 -0.77
C THR A 129 -1.68 -4.13 -0.19
N ASP A 130 -2.93 -4.45 0.13
CA ASP A 130 -3.35 -5.73 0.70
C ASP A 130 -4.55 -6.28 -0.07
N VAL A 131 -4.59 -7.60 -0.24
CA VAL A 131 -5.70 -8.33 -0.84
C VAL A 131 -6.13 -9.48 0.07
N GLU A 132 -7.41 -9.56 0.37
CA GLU A 132 -8.08 -10.74 0.92
C GLU A 132 -8.93 -11.37 -0.17
N MET A 133 -8.70 -12.66 -0.42
CA MET A 133 -9.50 -13.48 -1.30
C MET A 133 -10.27 -14.49 -0.46
N SER A 134 -11.58 -14.55 -0.65
CA SER A 134 -12.44 -15.53 0.00
C SER A 134 -13.25 -16.31 -1.03
N LEU A 135 -13.31 -17.62 -0.86
CA LEU A 135 -14.08 -18.54 -1.69
C LEU A 135 -15.02 -19.32 -0.77
N ILE A 136 -16.29 -19.38 -1.12
CA ILE A 136 -17.32 -20.15 -0.42
C ILE A 136 -17.59 -21.38 -1.30
N PRO A 137 -17.07 -22.57 -0.92
CA PRO A 137 -17.36 -23.78 -1.67
C PRO A 137 -18.85 -24.15 -1.52
N GLN A 138 -19.34 -24.85 -2.54
CA GLN A 138 -20.65 -25.49 -2.49
C GLN A 138 -20.46 -26.99 -2.53
N ASP A 139 -21.21 -27.70 -1.69
CA ASP A 139 -21.25 -29.15 -1.73
C ASP A 139 -22.06 -29.66 -2.94
N ALA A 140 -22.05 -30.98 -3.17
CA ALA A 140 -22.81 -31.59 -4.26
C ALA A 140 -24.34 -31.43 -4.14
N SER A 141 -24.84 -31.00 -2.98
CA SER A 141 -26.25 -30.72 -2.72
C SER A 141 -26.62 -29.24 -2.91
N GLY A 142 -25.63 -28.38 -3.20
CA GLY A 142 -25.78 -26.94 -3.36
C GLY A 142 -25.79 -26.15 -2.06
N GLN A 143 -25.46 -26.78 -0.91
CA GLN A 143 -25.29 -26.06 0.35
C GLN A 143 -23.92 -25.35 0.39
N LEU A 144 -23.92 -24.15 0.95
CA LEU A 144 -22.73 -23.32 1.15
C LEU A 144 -21.92 -23.85 2.33
N GLU A 145 -20.63 -24.08 2.11
CA GLU A 145 -19.68 -24.47 3.14
C GLU A 145 -19.04 -23.26 3.83
N SER A 146 -18.13 -23.51 4.78
CA SER A 146 -17.36 -22.45 5.44
C SER A 146 -16.44 -21.74 4.45
N PRO A 147 -16.34 -20.40 4.48
CA PRO A 147 -15.46 -19.65 3.58
C PRO A 147 -13.98 -20.02 3.77
N ILE A 148 -13.32 -20.35 2.67
CA ILE A 148 -11.87 -20.51 2.59
C ILE A 148 -11.28 -19.14 2.29
N LYS A 149 -10.40 -18.65 3.15
CA LYS A 149 -9.80 -17.31 3.06
C LYS A 149 -8.29 -17.37 2.88
N ALA A 150 -7.78 -16.52 2.00
CA ALA A 150 -6.37 -16.23 1.86
C ALA A 150 -6.15 -14.71 1.87
N GLN A 151 -5.09 -14.25 2.52
CA GLN A 151 -4.73 -12.84 2.56
C GLN A 151 -3.26 -12.67 2.24
N ALA A 152 -2.91 -11.63 1.49
CA ALA A 152 -1.55 -11.30 1.14
C ALA A 152 -1.34 -9.79 1.10
N GLN A 153 -0.14 -9.37 1.51
CA GLN A 153 0.34 -8.00 1.36
C GLN A 153 1.22 -7.95 0.10
N VAL A 154 0.87 -7.07 -0.83
CA VAL A 154 1.36 -7.08 -2.23
C VAL A 154 2.08 -5.78 -2.60
N GLY A 155 1.77 -4.67 -1.93
CA GLY A 155 2.28 -3.34 -2.28
C GLY A 155 3.82 -3.21 -2.22
N CYS A 156 4.43 -2.87 -3.36
CA CYS A 156 5.85 -2.58 -3.50
C CYS A 156 6.20 -1.09 -3.22
N TRP A 157 6.01 -0.59 -2.01
CA TRP A 157 7.02 0.12 -1.19
C TRP A 157 6.39 0.88 -0.01
N PRO A 158 7.10 1.01 1.13
CA PRO A 158 8.37 0.37 1.40
C PRO A 158 8.15 -0.65 2.52
N HIS A 159 8.36 -1.92 2.18
CA HIS A 159 8.95 -2.82 3.18
C HIS A 159 10.15 -2.11 3.81
N LEU A 160 10.88 -1.20 3.13
CA LEU A 160 11.80 -0.31 3.83
C LEU A 160 11.18 0.55 4.94
N ALA A 161 10.00 1.20 4.85
CA ALA A 161 9.45 2.02 5.93
C ALA A 161 8.69 1.20 6.96
N THR A 162 8.15 0.02 6.62
CA THR A 162 7.55 -0.88 7.60
C THR A 162 8.59 -1.77 8.26
N PHE A 163 9.67 -2.14 7.58
CA PHE A 163 10.87 -2.82 8.11
C PHE A 163 11.82 -1.84 8.78
N ILE A 164 11.91 -0.58 8.34
CA ILE A 164 12.54 0.52 9.09
C ILE A 164 11.63 0.89 10.24
N ALA A 165 10.30 0.99 10.13
CA ALA A 165 9.44 1.24 11.29
C ALA A 165 9.38 0.04 12.25
N GLN A 166 9.46 -1.21 11.78
CA GLN A 166 9.63 -2.39 12.63
C GLN A 166 11.03 -2.44 13.21
N LYS A 167 12.10 -2.15 12.46
CA LYS A 167 13.47 -2.05 13.00
C LYS A 167 13.69 -0.80 13.86
N ILE A 168 12.94 0.28 13.68
CA ILE A 168 12.95 1.51 14.49
C ILE A 168 12.10 1.27 15.74
N ARG A 169 10.95 0.61 15.64
CA ARG A 169 10.16 0.17 16.80
C ARG A 169 10.87 -0.94 17.58
N ALA A 170 11.66 -1.80 16.92
CA ALA A 170 12.50 -2.82 17.55
C ALA A 170 13.89 -2.29 17.96
N LYS A 171 14.31 -1.12 17.47
CA LYS A 171 15.46 -0.35 17.94
C LYS A 171 15.00 1.00 18.44
N THR A 172 14.18 1.00 19.49
CA THR A 172 14.41 1.92 20.60
C THR A 172 15.77 1.59 21.19
N SER A 173 16.83 2.02 20.51
CA SER A 173 18.17 2.08 21.06
C SER A 173 18.61 3.52 20.95
N ASP A 174 19.19 4.02 22.03
CA ASP A 174 19.69 5.37 22.17
C ASP A 174 20.48 5.88 20.95
N GLY A 175 21.06 4.98 20.15
CA GLY A 175 21.71 5.28 18.87
C GLY A 175 20.86 5.98 17.80
N PHE A 176 19.54 5.74 17.69
CA PHE A 176 18.71 6.49 16.73
C PHE A 176 18.45 7.93 17.21
N ASN A 177 18.21 8.09 18.51
CA ASN A 177 18.10 9.40 19.15
C ASN A 177 19.43 10.16 19.07
N LEU A 178 20.57 9.47 19.20
CA LEU A 178 21.94 10.00 19.05
C LEU A 178 22.18 10.55 17.64
N PHE A 179 21.74 9.80 16.62
CA PHE A 179 21.85 10.18 15.21
C PHE A 179 20.99 11.41 14.90
N VAL A 180 19.72 11.38 15.28
CA VAL A 180 18.78 12.50 15.06
C VAL A 180 19.23 13.75 15.81
N ALA A 181 19.66 13.62 17.07
CA ALA A 181 20.11 14.75 17.89
C ALA A 181 21.30 15.49 17.27
N THR A 182 22.21 14.76 16.62
CA THR A 182 23.42 15.37 16.09
C THR A 182 23.24 15.91 14.68
N VAL A 183 22.37 15.31 13.87
CA VAL A 183 22.02 15.83 12.54
C VAL A 183 21.15 17.08 12.66
N TYR A 184 20.16 17.09 13.56
CA TYR A 184 19.23 18.23 13.71
C TYR A 184 19.72 19.30 14.70
N GLY A 185 20.58 18.97 15.67
CA GLY A 185 21.19 19.94 16.58
C GLY A 185 22.07 20.97 15.85
N GLU A 186 22.77 20.58 14.79
CA GLU A 186 23.57 21.48 13.97
C GLU A 186 22.72 22.32 12.99
N ALA A 187 21.55 21.82 12.59
CA ALA A 187 20.63 22.54 11.71
C ALA A 187 19.86 23.67 12.41
N GLY A 188 19.74 23.61 13.75
CA GLY A 188 19.01 24.60 14.55
C GLY A 188 19.64 26.00 14.60
N GLY A 189 20.90 26.16 14.14
CA GLY A 189 21.60 27.45 14.13
C GLY A 189 21.65 28.16 12.78
N VAL A 190 21.23 27.52 11.68
CA VAL A 190 21.46 28.05 10.32
C VAL A 190 20.17 28.51 9.68
N HIS A 191 19.76 29.74 10.00
CA HIS A 191 18.84 30.48 9.14
C HIS A 191 19.64 31.01 7.95
N TYR A 192 19.36 30.49 6.75
CA TYR A 192 19.65 30.99 5.37
C TYR A 192 20.29 29.95 4.44
N GLY A 193 19.66 29.74 3.27
CA GLY A 193 20.25 29.09 2.08
C GLY A 193 20.14 27.56 2.01
N ARG A 194 19.01 27.05 1.52
CA ARG A 194 18.64 25.62 1.56
C ARG A 194 19.69 24.67 0.95
N GLU A 195 20.43 25.02 -0.10
CA GLU A 195 21.35 24.06 -0.73
C GLU A 195 22.71 23.93 -0.02
N ALA A 196 23.29 25.06 0.44
CA ALA A 196 24.58 25.06 1.12
C ALA A 196 24.49 24.38 2.50
N ALA A 197 23.38 24.59 3.22
CA ALA A 197 23.11 23.92 4.48
C ALA A 197 23.01 22.40 4.31
N TRP A 198 22.27 21.90 3.31
CA TRP A 198 22.16 20.46 3.04
C TRP A 198 23.50 19.83 2.60
N ARG A 199 24.33 20.56 1.84
CA ARG A 199 25.68 20.09 1.46
C ARG A 199 26.66 20.06 2.64
N ALA A 200 26.58 21.03 3.54
CA ALA A 200 27.36 21.04 4.79
C ALA A 200 26.95 19.88 5.70
N ILE A 201 25.63 19.65 5.86
CA ILE A 201 25.07 18.51 6.60
C ILE A 201 25.55 17.18 6.01
N GLY A 202 25.47 17.02 4.69
CA GLY A 202 25.98 15.82 3.99
C GLY A 202 27.47 15.59 4.23
N SER A 203 28.28 16.64 4.21
CA SER A 203 29.72 16.58 4.46
C SER A 203 30.06 16.20 5.91
N VAL A 204 29.30 16.73 6.88
CA VAL A 204 29.45 16.36 8.30
C VAL A 204 29.07 14.90 8.52
N ILE A 205 27.98 14.43 7.91
CA ILE A 205 27.55 13.02 7.97
C ILE A 205 28.67 12.11 7.48
N ILE A 206 29.26 12.40 6.32
CA ILE A 206 30.32 11.57 5.72
C ILE A 206 31.58 11.60 6.59
N ASN A 207 32.03 12.77 7.06
CA ASN A 207 33.22 12.88 7.91
C ASN A 207 33.05 12.20 9.27
N ARG A 208 31.85 12.22 9.84
CA ARG A 208 31.58 11.63 11.17
C ARG A 208 31.34 10.12 11.12
N ILE A 209 30.75 9.60 10.04
CA ILE A 209 30.70 8.16 9.78
C ILE A 209 32.12 7.59 9.64
N ASN A 210 32.99 8.27 8.88
CA ASN A 210 34.36 7.81 8.65
C ASN A 210 35.26 7.91 9.89
N SER A 211 35.03 8.86 10.79
CA SER A 211 35.83 9.04 12.00
C SER A 211 35.36 8.22 13.21
N GLY A 212 34.20 7.54 13.12
CA GLY A 212 33.69 6.66 14.17
C GLY A 212 33.37 7.36 15.50
N ILE A 213 33.24 8.69 15.51
CA ILE A 213 33.06 9.53 16.70
C ILE A 213 31.81 9.12 17.51
N TRP A 214 30.79 8.56 16.85
CA TRP A 214 29.55 8.06 17.47
C TRP A 214 29.75 6.93 18.48
N ARG A 215 30.89 6.23 18.43
CA ARG A 215 31.23 5.19 19.40
C ARG A 215 31.71 5.74 20.74
N ARG A 216 31.96 7.06 20.84
CA ARG A 216 32.50 7.71 22.04
C ARG A 216 31.44 8.13 23.05
N TYR A 217 30.17 8.15 22.66
CA TYR A 217 29.07 8.59 23.51
C TYR A 217 28.05 7.47 23.66
N TYR A 218 27.60 7.25 24.89
CA TYR A 218 26.77 6.11 25.25
C TYR A 218 25.29 6.46 25.39
N SER A 219 24.95 7.75 25.54
CA SER A 219 23.56 8.22 25.67
C SER A 219 23.38 9.62 25.06
N SER A 220 22.13 9.99 24.77
CA SER A 220 21.78 11.33 24.26
C SER A 220 22.18 12.44 25.23
N ASP A 221 22.02 12.23 26.53
CA ASP A 221 22.40 13.20 27.58
C ASP A 221 23.91 13.45 27.61
N ASP A 222 24.71 12.43 27.32
CA ASP A 222 26.17 12.52 27.29
C ASP A 222 26.66 13.40 26.13
N ILE A 223 25.97 13.33 24.98
CA ILE A 223 26.20 14.24 23.85
C ILE A 223 25.78 15.65 24.20
N ILE A 224 24.59 15.85 24.79
CA ILE A 224 24.10 17.19 25.15
C ILE A 224 25.06 17.87 26.13
N LYS A 225 25.62 17.13 27.10
CA LYS A 225 26.59 17.66 28.07
C LYS A 225 27.93 18.06 27.44
N HIS A 226 28.45 17.25 26.50
CA HIS A 226 29.77 17.49 25.91
C HIS A 226 29.75 18.42 24.69
N THR A 227 28.59 18.55 24.03
CA THR A 227 28.44 19.36 22.81
C THR A 227 27.56 20.59 23.00
N GLY A 228 26.71 20.62 24.04
CA GLY A 228 25.78 21.71 24.31
C GLY A 228 24.51 21.72 23.44
N PHE A 229 24.33 20.75 22.54
CA PHE A 229 23.23 20.75 21.56
C PHE A 229 22.09 19.82 21.96
N ASN A 230 20.87 20.36 22.03
CA ASN A 230 19.65 19.64 22.39
C ASN A 230 18.61 19.72 21.26
N ALA A 231 18.39 18.61 20.54
CA ALA A 231 17.38 18.53 19.47
C ALA A 231 15.97 18.15 19.95
N SER A 232 15.80 17.71 21.21
CA SER A 232 14.49 17.27 21.74
C SER A 232 13.60 18.42 22.22
N LEU A 233 14.14 19.64 22.33
CA LEU A 233 13.37 20.82 22.75
C LEU A 233 12.50 21.46 21.65
N THR A 234 12.63 21.03 20.39
CA THR A 234 11.90 21.68 19.27
C THR A 234 10.47 21.18 19.05
N GLN A 235 9.98 20.19 19.83
CA GLN A 235 8.62 19.64 19.65
C GLN A 235 7.60 19.91 20.78
N ILE A 236 7.93 20.65 21.85
CA ILE A 236 7.01 20.81 23.00
C ILE A 236 6.44 22.25 23.16
N LYS A 237 6.86 23.24 22.37
CA LYS A 237 6.32 24.62 22.47
C LYS A 237 5.16 24.99 21.52
N SER A 238 4.52 24.04 20.84
CA SER A 238 3.35 24.31 19.98
C SER A 238 2.05 23.63 20.41
N ILE A 239 1.96 23.07 21.62
CA ILE A 239 0.67 22.68 22.22
C ILE A 239 0.53 23.47 23.50
N GLY A 240 -0.08 24.65 23.38
CA GLY A 240 -0.49 25.44 24.52
C GLY A 240 -1.57 24.70 25.31
N ILE A 241 -1.18 24.13 26.45
CA ILE A 241 -2.08 23.92 27.58
C ILE A 241 -1.46 24.65 28.77
N LYS A 242 -2.17 25.73 29.14
CA LYS A 242 -1.92 26.79 30.12
C LYS A 242 -0.94 27.88 29.71
#